data_AF-A0A1U9JQZ5-F1
#
_entry.id   AF-A0A1U9JQZ5-F1
#
_cell.length_a   1.000
_cell.length_b   1.000
_cell.length_c   1.000
_cell.angle_alpha   90.00
_cell.angle_beta   90.00
_cell.angle_gamma   90.00
#
_symmetry.space_group_name_H-M   'P 1'
#
loop_
_entity.id
_entity.type
_entity.pdbx_description
1 polymer ?
#
loop_
_entity_poly.entity_id
_entity_poly.type
_entity_poly.pdbx_seq_one_letter_code
_entity_poly.pdbx_strand_id
1 'polypeptide(L)'
;MSKIDDVQARLQEKHYFSHLSGKNHVRILDTPHAWGQPFGPGIMPAALARQAEFERAVVEIVHQSRYRCDLASLNSPDPDWTRVILAAMDLALSAPMDPADINRPIQFRFLFGQTPLYPASEPPNYTDFKAALLRLVRARCQNWPRLPDIWLGRFFRLQAGVLSSLKTRVFGEGVIDSDDCKMTWNHAKIVAADGAEALVGGHNLNMDLFRSYPPVHDVSVVVHGEAAYGAQLFLNQMWACGTDLLSTEYFDVNKLAWQKGDGKQAQLTDPLPEVRNYLQLRWMQLQALHESAVMDSDASQPAAEPPKPARGQEDRQALADLAQPVFPPLIDPRRYARLADYKLATRILAVGKYWTGPDRSTDYQQGSELMKEELIKTARRRLCLSQMDLISAWKKNWSDHVVCHWLMDALLGNPDLVVEVVVSPLDGGAGAEGDQYSFGSGARRTFELIEYYMTHDVLTDTELADRDIRAAALRRLFVAPLFYTDVPVEQTREGLTYKWPDLPPEGYTATLKQAPISDLPPRAGVIGSAVQSVIKASGNYYDKVWSAPGNHAKIMIVDDALYVVGSDNLYPGTLSEFNFLVEGEPAVRAMLASYWQPLWHYSGPYSQHG
;
A
#
# COMPACT_ATOMS: atom_id res chain seq x y z
N MET A 1 -12.20 -18.71 19.69
CA MET A 1 -11.98 -18.78 18.24
C MET A 1 -11.02 -17.66 17.89
N SER A 2 -10.04 -17.89 17.02
CA SER A 2 -9.15 -16.82 16.58
C SER A 2 -9.93 -15.91 15.61
N LYS A 3 -9.61 -14.62 15.55
CA LYS A 3 -10.31 -13.69 14.65
C LYS A 3 -10.08 -14.05 13.17
N ILE A 4 -8.93 -14.66 12.85
CA ILE A 4 -8.69 -15.23 11.52
C ILE A 4 -9.71 -16.33 11.19
N ASP A 5 -10.09 -17.18 12.15
CA ASP A 5 -11.08 -18.24 11.92
C ASP A 5 -12.45 -17.65 11.57
N ASP A 6 -12.88 -16.62 12.30
CA ASP A 6 -14.16 -15.93 12.09
C ASP A 6 -14.20 -15.28 10.69
N VAL A 7 -13.13 -14.57 10.31
CA VAL A 7 -12.99 -13.99 8.96
C VAL A 7 -12.99 -15.08 7.89
N GLN A 8 -12.21 -16.15 8.09
CA GLN A 8 -12.08 -17.22 7.12
C GLN A 8 -13.41 -17.94 6.88
N ALA A 9 -14.20 -18.18 7.93
CA ALA A 9 -15.53 -18.77 7.81
C ALA A 9 -16.43 -17.93 6.89
N ARG A 10 -16.49 -16.62 7.11
CA ARG A 10 -17.30 -15.71 6.27
C ARG A 10 -16.82 -15.64 4.83
N LEU A 11 -15.51 -15.68 4.59
CA LEU A 11 -14.95 -15.71 3.23
C LEU A 11 -15.31 -17.00 2.49
N GLN A 12 -15.27 -18.14 3.19
CA GLN A 12 -15.63 -19.44 2.63
C GLN A 12 -17.11 -19.53 2.25
N GLU A 13 -18.01 -18.97 3.07
CA GLU A 13 -19.45 -18.90 2.77
C GLU A 13 -19.76 -18.15 1.47
N LYS A 14 -18.92 -17.17 1.10
CA LYS A 14 -19.07 -16.37 -0.13
C LYS A 14 -18.16 -16.85 -1.26
N HIS A 15 -17.38 -17.91 -1.04
CA HIS A 15 -16.35 -18.39 -1.97
C HIS A 15 -15.35 -17.30 -2.39
N TYR A 16 -15.08 -16.34 -1.52
CA TYR A 16 -14.09 -15.31 -1.78
C TYR A 16 -12.67 -15.86 -1.58
N PHE A 17 -11.74 -15.32 -2.39
CA PHE A 17 -10.34 -15.70 -2.30
C PHE A 17 -9.81 -15.50 -0.87
N SER A 18 -9.23 -16.56 -0.34
CA SER A 18 -8.44 -16.51 0.88
C SER A 18 -7.40 -17.62 0.87
N HIS A 19 -6.24 -17.37 1.48
CA HIS A 19 -5.22 -18.39 1.70
C HIS A 19 -4.66 -18.24 3.12
N LEU A 20 -4.90 -19.25 3.95
CA LEU A 20 -4.36 -19.32 5.29
C LEU A 20 -3.04 -20.08 5.28
N SER A 21 -2.00 -19.43 5.80
CA SER A 21 -0.68 -20.02 5.98
C SER A 21 -0.35 -20.22 7.47
N GLY A 22 0.55 -21.15 7.75
CA GLY A 22 1.04 -21.45 9.09
C GLY A 22 2.07 -20.44 9.61
N LYS A 23 3.18 -20.96 10.16
CA LYS A 23 4.27 -20.14 10.71
C LYS A 23 4.97 -19.36 9.60
N ASN A 24 5.09 -18.06 9.80
CA ASN A 24 5.83 -17.14 8.95
C ASN A 24 6.68 -16.21 9.82
N HIS A 25 7.66 -15.55 9.20
CA HIS A 25 8.48 -14.55 9.87
C HIS A 25 8.32 -13.21 9.16
N VAL A 26 7.96 -12.17 9.92
CA VAL A 26 7.56 -10.87 9.37
C VAL A 26 8.46 -9.77 9.91
N ARG A 27 9.01 -8.94 9.02
CA ARG A 27 9.77 -7.73 9.35
C ARG A 27 8.98 -6.51 8.88
N ILE A 28 8.87 -5.50 9.73
CA ILE A 28 8.18 -4.24 9.43
C ILE A 28 9.15 -3.30 8.72
N LEU A 29 8.67 -2.63 7.69
CA LEU A 29 9.36 -1.55 6.99
C LEU A 29 8.43 -0.34 6.89
N ASP A 30 8.57 0.59 7.84
CA ASP A 30 7.94 1.91 7.80
C ASP A 30 8.90 2.96 7.21
N THR A 31 8.35 3.98 6.57
CA THR A 31 9.09 5.15 6.06
C THR A 31 8.51 6.40 6.69
N PRO A 32 9.31 7.43 7.06
CA PRO A 32 10.77 7.45 7.10
C PRO A 32 11.39 6.81 8.36
N HIS A 33 10.58 6.27 9.28
CA HIS A 33 11.03 5.79 10.60
C HIS A 33 11.80 6.86 11.39
N ALA A 34 11.25 8.08 11.44
CA ALA A 34 11.89 9.26 12.05
C ALA A 34 11.19 9.73 13.34
N TRP A 35 10.60 8.81 14.10
CA TRP A 35 9.87 9.09 15.34
C TRP A 35 10.70 9.93 16.32
N GLY A 36 10.20 11.09 16.73
CA GLY A 36 10.85 12.02 17.65
C GLY A 36 12.02 12.83 17.08
N GLN A 37 12.30 12.72 15.78
CA GLN A 37 13.29 13.58 15.14
C GLN A 37 12.73 14.99 14.89
N PRO A 38 13.58 16.03 14.85
CA PRO A 38 13.13 17.41 14.63
C PRO A 38 12.26 17.56 13.38
N PHE A 39 11.13 18.25 13.52
CA PHE A 39 10.20 18.52 12.42
C PHE A 39 10.86 19.41 11.36
N GLY A 40 11.16 18.86 10.18
CA GLY A 40 11.83 19.56 9.10
C GLY A 40 12.74 18.66 8.26
N PRO A 41 13.61 19.22 7.40
CA PRO A 41 14.53 18.46 6.53
C PRO A 41 15.50 17.53 7.28
N GLY A 42 15.66 17.70 8.59
CA GLY A 42 16.50 16.85 9.44
C GLY A 42 16.11 15.37 9.47
N ILE A 43 14.89 15.00 9.03
CA ILE A 43 14.41 13.61 8.97
C ILE A 43 14.95 12.82 7.78
N MET A 44 15.49 13.49 6.76
CA MET A 44 15.90 12.84 5.50
C MET A 44 16.96 11.74 5.65
N PRO A 45 17.94 11.83 6.57
CA PRO A 45 18.87 10.72 6.80
C PRO A 45 18.15 9.41 7.21
N ALA A 46 17.06 9.48 7.98
CA ALA A 46 16.27 8.30 8.33
C ALA A 46 15.49 7.78 7.12
N ALA A 47 14.91 8.67 6.32
CA ALA A 47 14.22 8.31 5.08
C ALA A 47 15.14 7.59 4.09
N LEU A 48 16.37 8.08 3.90
CA LEU A 48 17.40 7.46 3.06
C LEU A 48 17.87 6.10 3.61
N ALA A 49 17.98 5.96 4.94
CA ALA A 49 18.29 4.67 5.55
C ALA A 49 17.16 3.64 5.29
N ARG A 50 15.89 4.06 5.38
CA ARG A 50 14.73 3.23 5.03
C ARG A 50 14.70 2.88 3.55
N GLN A 51 14.99 3.82 2.65
CA GLN A 51 15.15 3.55 1.22
C GLN A 51 16.13 2.39 0.99
N ALA A 52 17.33 2.45 1.56
CA ALA A 52 18.34 1.40 1.40
C ALA A 52 17.86 0.04 1.92
N GLU A 53 17.07 0.01 3.01
CA GLU A 53 16.47 -1.22 3.53
C GLU A 53 15.38 -1.79 2.62
N PHE A 54 14.57 -0.93 2.00
CA PHE A 54 13.58 -1.33 1.00
C PHE A 54 14.26 -1.88 -0.26
N GLU A 55 15.27 -1.19 -0.79
CA GLU A 55 16.06 -1.69 -1.92
C GLU A 55 16.66 -3.06 -1.61
N ARG A 56 17.25 -3.20 -0.41
CA ARG A 56 17.80 -4.48 0.04
C ARG A 56 16.75 -5.58 0.08
N ALA A 57 15.55 -5.29 0.61
CA ALA A 57 14.45 -6.26 0.65
C ALA A 57 13.98 -6.67 -0.75
N VAL A 58 13.83 -5.73 -1.67
CA VAL A 58 13.46 -6.02 -3.08
C VAL A 58 14.52 -6.91 -3.74
N VAL A 59 15.80 -6.58 -3.54
CA VAL A 59 16.90 -7.41 -4.05
C VAL A 59 16.82 -8.81 -3.47
N GLU A 60 16.74 -8.95 -2.13
CA GLU A 60 16.67 -10.22 -1.41
C GLU A 60 15.53 -11.12 -1.90
N ILE A 61 14.37 -10.56 -2.23
CA ILE A 61 13.23 -11.33 -2.74
C ILE A 61 13.47 -11.71 -4.21
N VAL A 62 13.73 -10.74 -5.07
CA VAL A 62 13.77 -10.96 -6.53
C VAL A 62 14.95 -11.86 -6.91
N HIS A 63 16.11 -11.70 -6.28
CA HIS A 63 17.29 -12.48 -6.64
C HIS A 63 17.19 -13.98 -6.27
N GLN A 64 16.29 -14.35 -5.35
CA GLN A 64 16.06 -15.73 -4.92
C GLN A 64 15.16 -16.50 -5.90
N SER A 65 14.62 -15.83 -6.90
CA SER A 65 13.68 -16.42 -7.86
C SER A 65 14.29 -17.59 -8.61
N ARG A 66 13.70 -18.78 -8.47
CA ARG A 66 14.05 -20.00 -9.21
C ARG A 66 12.95 -20.43 -10.17
N TYR A 67 11.69 -20.17 -9.83
CA TYR A 67 10.54 -20.60 -10.62
C TYR A 67 9.61 -19.45 -11.00
N ARG A 68 9.32 -18.54 -10.07
CA ARG A 68 8.38 -17.44 -10.32
C ARG A 68 8.64 -16.22 -9.43
N CYS A 69 8.75 -15.07 -10.06
CA CYS A 69 8.73 -13.75 -9.43
C CYS A 69 7.49 -12.97 -9.91
N ASP A 70 6.75 -12.40 -8.97
CA ASP A 70 5.70 -11.44 -9.26
C ASP A 70 6.06 -10.07 -8.72
N LEU A 71 5.69 -9.04 -9.46
CA LEU A 71 5.65 -7.67 -8.99
C LEU A 71 4.33 -7.03 -9.41
N ALA A 72 3.51 -6.67 -8.44
CA ALA A 72 2.29 -5.90 -8.63
C ALA A 72 2.42 -4.53 -7.96
N SER A 73 1.95 -3.48 -8.62
CA SER A 73 1.96 -2.10 -8.09
C SER A 73 0.86 -1.26 -8.73
N LEU A 74 0.49 -0.14 -8.10
CA LEU A 74 -0.40 0.85 -8.71
C LEU A 74 0.17 1.35 -10.04
N ASN A 75 1.41 1.84 -10.02
CA ASN A 75 2.12 2.31 -11.21
C ASN A 75 3.33 1.41 -11.47
N SER A 76 3.78 1.38 -12.73
CA SER A 76 5.09 0.83 -13.06
C SER A 76 6.20 1.54 -12.27
N PRO A 77 7.27 0.81 -11.87
CA PRO A 77 8.37 1.39 -11.13
C PRO A 77 8.97 2.57 -11.89
N ASP A 78 9.41 3.59 -11.17
CA ASP A 78 10.23 4.64 -11.77
C ASP A 78 11.61 4.08 -12.22
N PRO A 79 12.43 4.87 -12.92
CA PRO A 79 13.73 4.40 -13.42
C PRO A 79 14.67 3.87 -12.33
N ASP A 80 14.62 4.40 -11.11
CA ASP A 80 15.51 4.02 -10.02
C ASP A 80 15.10 2.68 -9.41
N TRP A 81 13.81 2.47 -9.14
CA TRP A 81 13.30 1.15 -8.77
C TRP A 81 13.51 0.13 -9.89
N THR A 82 13.32 0.54 -11.14
CA THR A 82 13.58 -0.31 -12.31
C THR A 82 15.01 -0.84 -12.29
N ARG A 83 16.00 0.01 -12.00
CA ARG A 83 17.41 -0.40 -11.90
C ARG A 83 17.60 -1.48 -10.83
N VAL A 84 17.03 -1.29 -9.63
CA VAL A 84 17.13 -2.25 -8.51
C VAL A 84 16.50 -3.61 -8.89
N ILE A 85 15.29 -3.59 -9.43
CA ILE A 85 14.55 -4.79 -9.82
C ILE A 85 15.27 -5.56 -10.92
N LEU A 86 15.74 -4.87 -11.96
CA LEU A 86 16.41 -5.51 -13.09
C LEU A 86 17.80 -6.04 -12.72
N ALA A 87 18.53 -5.38 -11.81
CA ALA A 87 19.77 -5.91 -11.28
C ALA A 87 19.53 -7.21 -10.50
N ALA A 88 18.51 -7.25 -9.64
CA ALA A 88 18.16 -8.46 -8.89
C ALA A 88 17.68 -9.60 -9.81
N MET A 89 16.94 -9.27 -10.87
CA MET A 89 16.52 -10.22 -11.91
C MET A 89 17.73 -10.80 -12.68
N ASP A 90 18.73 -9.98 -13.05
CA ASP A 90 19.97 -10.47 -13.66
C ASP A 90 20.74 -11.42 -12.74
N LEU A 91 20.75 -11.14 -11.43
CA LEU A 91 21.37 -12.02 -10.43
C LEU A 91 20.66 -13.38 -10.37
N ALA A 92 19.33 -13.41 -10.32
CA ALA A 92 18.56 -14.64 -10.34
C ALA A 92 18.84 -15.46 -11.61
N LEU A 93 18.83 -14.80 -12.78
CA LEU A 93 19.05 -15.44 -14.07
C LEU A 93 20.49 -15.88 -14.30
N SER A 94 21.47 -15.24 -13.66
CA SER A 94 22.89 -15.60 -13.72
C SER A 94 23.28 -16.66 -12.68
N ALA A 95 22.39 -17.00 -11.74
CA ALA A 95 22.68 -17.96 -10.69
C ALA A 95 22.91 -19.37 -11.27
N PRO A 96 23.75 -20.20 -10.61
CA PRO A 96 23.91 -21.60 -11.00
C PRO A 96 22.56 -22.31 -11.06
N MET A 97 22.33 -23.03 -12.15
CA MET A 97 21.09 -23.74 -12.40
C MET A 97 21.19 -25.21 -11.96
N ASP A 98 20.15 -25.73 -11.33
CA ASP A 98 19.95 -27.17 -11.14
C ASP A 98 19.65 -27.83 -12.51
N PRO A 99 20.40 -28.86 -12.93
CA PRO A 99 20.13 -29.58 -14.19
C PRO A 99 18.68 -30.05 -14.35
N ALA A 100 17.96 -30.32 -13.26
CA ALA A 100 16.54 -30.68 -13.30
C ALA A 100 15.63 -29.56 -13.84
N ASP A 101 16.07 -28.30 -13.81
CA ASP A 101 15.32 -27.12 -14.25
C ASP A 101 15.75 -26.60 -15.63
N ILE A 102 16.59 -27.32 -16.38
CA ILE A 102 17.16 -26.84 -17.66
C ILE A 102 16.11 -26.42 -18.70
N ASN A 103 14.95 -27.09 -18.71
CA ASN A 103 13.86 -26.79 -19.64
C ASN A 103 12.74 -25.96 -19.00
N ARG A 104 12.96 -25.40 -17.81
CA ARG A 104 11.97 -24.60 -17.08
C ARG A 104 12.45 -23.16 -17.08
N PRO A 105 11.78 -22.20 -17.72
CA PRO A 105 12.16 -20.79 -17.58
C PRO A 105 11.91 -20.29 -16.15
N ILE A 106 12.55 -19.19 -15.75
CA ILE A 106 12.12 -18.45 -14.55
C ILE A 106 11.02 -17.50 -15.01
N GLN A 107 9.82 -17.62 -14.43
CA GLN A 107 8.69 -16.77 -14.80
C GLN A 107 8.76 -15.44 -14.04
N PHE A 108 8.73 -14.32 -14.76
CA PHE A 108 8.63 -12.97 -14.22
C PHE A 108 7.32 -12.34 -14.69
N ARG A 109 6.44 -12.01 -13.76
CA ARG A 109 5.15 -11.37 -14.06
C ARG A 109 5.07 -10.00 -13.41
N PHE A 110 4.83 -8.97 -14.20
CA PHE A 110 4.65 -7.62 -13.70
C PHE A 110 3.25 -7.12 -13.99
N LEU A 111 2.50 -6.75 -12.95
CA LEU A 111 1.10 -6.35 -13.04
C LEU A 111 0.91 -4.93 -12.51
N PHE A 112 0.59 -4.00 -13.39
CA PHE A 112 0.47 -2.58 -13.04
C PHE A 112 -0.95 -2.07 -13.21
N GLY A 113 -1.37 -1.15 -12.35
CA GLY A 113 -2.56 -0.36 -12.59
C GLY A 113 -2.33 0.64 -13.73
N GLN A 114 -3.41 1.08 -14.37
CA GLN A 114 -3.39 2.24 -15.25
C GLN A 114 -4.47 3.21 -14.78
N THR A 115 -4.04 4.35 -14.26
CA THR A 115 -4.95 5.38 -13.77
C THR A 115 -5.62 6.12 -14.94
N PRO A 116 -6.75 6.82 -14.71
CA PRO A 116 -7.46 7.56 -15.75
C PRO A 116 -6.67 8.72 -16.38
N LEU A 117 -5.48 9.05 -15.86
CA LEU A 117 -4.60 10.10 -16.41
C LEU A 117 -4.04 9.74 -17.79
N TYR A 118 -3.91 8.44 -18.10
CA TYR A 118 -3.44 7.95 -19.39
C TYR A 118 -4.49 7.06 -20.03
N PRO A 119 -5.68 7.59 -20.43
CA PRO A 119 -6.79 6.75 -20.86
C PRO A 119 -6.61 6.17 -22.27
N ALA A 120 -5.67 6.70 -23.05
CA ALA A 120 -5.49 6.40 -24.47
C ALA A 120 -4.05 6.01 -24.87
N SER A 121 -3.11 5.99 -23.93
CA SER A 121 -1.69 5.67 -24.19
C SER A 121 -1.11 4.82 -23.06
N GLU A 122 0.01 4.16 -23.34
CA GLU A 122 0.82 3.57 -22.28
C GLU A 122 1.34 4.68 -21.34
N PRO A 123 1.36 4.46 -20.01
CA PRO A 123 2.05 5.36 -19.09
C PRO A 123 3.56 5.42 -19.40
N PRO A 124 4.23 6.59 -19.30
CA PRO A 124 5.65 6.71 -19.60
C PRO A 124 6.55 5.71 -18.86
N ASN A 125 6.37 5.57 -17.53
CA ASN A 125 7.14 4.61 -16.72
C ASN A 125 6.94 3.15 -17.18
N TYR A 126 5.76 2.80 -17.72
CA TYR A 126 5.52 1.47 -18.28
C TYR A 126 6.34 1.24 -19.55
N THR A 127 6.37 2.23 -20.45
CA THR A 127 7.18 2.18 -21.67
C THR A 127 8.68 2.13 -21.36
N ASP A 128 9.14 2.91 -20.38
CA ASP A 128 10.54 2.91 -19.94
C ASP A 128 10.95 1.58 -19.30
N PHE A 129 10.08 1.01 -18.47
CA PHE A 129 10.26 -0.32 -17.87
C PHE A 129 10.39 -1.41 -18.96
N LYS A 130 9.51 -1.40 -19.97
CA LYS A 130 9.57 -2.28 -21.15
C LYS A 130 10.88 -2.16 -21.91
N ALA A 131 11.34 -0.93 -22.12
CA ALA A 131 12.60 -0.67 -22.81
C ALA A 131 13.81 -1.12 -21.98
N ALA A 132 13.77 -0.96 -20.65
CA ALA A 132 14.82 -1.41 -19.75
C ALA A 132 14.93 -2.95 -19.71
N LEU A 133 13.81 -3.67 -19.64
CA LEU A 133 13.77 -5.13 -19.77
C LEU A 133 14.37 -5.61 -21.09
N LEU A 134 13.97 -5.02 -22.22
CA LEU A 134 14.54 -5.34 -23.53
C LEU A 134 16.06 -5.13 -23.55
N ARG A 135 16.55 -4.01 -23.01
CA ARG A 135 18.00 -3.74 -22.92
C ARG A 135 18.72 -4.78 -22.07
N LEU A 136 18.16 -5.16 -20.92
CA LEU A 136 18.72 -6.18 -20.05
C LEU A 136 18.83 -7.51 -20.79
N VAL A 137 17.73 -8.02 -21.34
CA VAL A 137 17.70 -9.32 -22.03
C VAL A 137 18.66 -9.32 -23.20
N ARG A 138 18.65 -8.29 -24.05
CA ARG A 138 19.57 -8.17 -25.19
C ARG A 138 21.04 -8.20 -24.78
N ALA A 139 21.38 -7.61 -23.63
CA ALA A 139 22.76 -7.52 -23.17
C ALA A 139 23.23 -8.80 -22.45
N ARG A 140 22.33 -9.54 -21.81
CA ARG A 140 22.69 -10.58 -20.82
C ARG A 140 22.26 -11.99 -21.18
N CYS A 141 21.26 -12.18 -22.05
CA CYS A 141 20.63 -13.49 -22.28
C CYS A 141 21.60 -14.59 -22.71
N GLN A 142 22.67 -14.26 -23.43
CA GLN A 142 23.68 -15.24 -23.86
C GLN A 142 24.50 -15.82 -22.70
N ASN A 143 24.52 -15.14 -21.55
CA ASN A 143 25.27 -15.53 -20.37
C ASN A 143 24.39 -16.22 -19.32
N TRP A 144 23.07 -16.23 -19.49
CA TRP A 144 22.17 -16.83 -18.53
C TRP A 144 22.05 -18.34 -18.78
N PRO A 145 22.24 -19.21 -17.76
CA PRO A 145 21.98 -20.64 -17.88
C PRO A 145 20.51 -20.96 -18.20
N ARG A 146 19.58 -20.07 -17.85
CA ARG A 146 18.13 -20.19 -18.12
C ARG A 146 17.60 -18.90 -18.70
N LEU A 147 16.79 -19.01 -19.74
CA LEU A 147 16.07 -17.86 -20.28
C LEU A 147 14.81 -17.56 -19.43
N PRO A 148 14.43 -16.29 -19.27
CA PRO A 148 13.23 -15.91 -18.55
C PRO A 148 11.96 -16.08 -19.38
N ASP A 149 10.83 -16.28 -18.71
CA ASP A 149 9.47 -16.14 -19.24
C ASP A 149 8.87 -14.84 -18.68
N ILE A 150 8.80 -13.77 -19.48
CA ILE A 150 8.48 -12.42 -18.99
C ILE A 150 7.11 -11.98 -19.49
N TRP A 151 6.23 -11.63 -18.55
CA TRP A 151 4.88 -11.13 -18.81
C TRP A 151 4.65 -9.76 -18.17
N LEU A 152 3.99 -8.87 -18.91
CA LEU A 152 3.50 -7.59 -18.44
C LEU A 152 1.98 -7.53 -18.55
N GLY A 153 1.35 -7.00 -17.52
CA GLY A 153 -0.08 -6.80 -17.43
C GLY A 153 -0.37 -5.35 -17.05
N ARG A 154 -1.28 -4.70 -17.78
CA ARG A 154 -1.89 -3.44 -17.34
C ARG A 154 -3.35 -3.71 -16.99
N PHE A 155 -3.67 -3.54 -15.72
CA PHE A 155 -4.96 -3.83 -15.12
C PHE A 155 -5.75 -2.53 -14.91
N PHE A 156 -6.78 -2.32 -15.73
CA PHE A 156 -7.67 -1.17 -15.63
C PHE A 156 -8.97 -1.40 -16.42
N ARG A 157 -10.01 -0.65 -16.05
CA ARG A 157 -11.22 -0.52 -16.85
C ARG A 157 -11.70 0.93 -16.85
N LEU A 158 -12.05 1.40 -18.03
CA LEU A 158 -12.71 2.69 -18.27
C LEU A 158 -13.96 2.45 -19.12
N GLN A 159 -15.15 2.68 -18.60
CA GLN A 159 -16.38 2.54 -19.40
C GLN A 159 -16.47 3.65 -20.48
N ALA A 160 -17.07 3.34 -21.64
CA ALA A 160 -17.10 4.21 -22.81
C ALA A 160 -17.69 5.62 -22.55
N GLY A 161 -18.71 5.74 -21.69
CA GLY A 161 -19.29 7.03 -21.29
C GLY A 161 -18.38 7.85 -20.36
N VAL A 162 -17.38 7.23 -19.74
CA VAL A 162 -16.39 7.91 -18.90
C VAL A 162 -15.31 8.56 -19.76
N LEU A 163 -14.86 7.92 -20.85
CA LEU A 163 -13.90 8.52 -21.78
C LEU A 163 -14.42 9.80 -22.43
N SER A 164 -15.70 9.86 -22.78
CA SER A 164 -16.33 11.09 -23.26
C SER A 164 -16.39 12.14 -22.15
N SER A 165 -16.82 11.79 -20.94
CA SER A 165 -16.87 12.72 -19.81
C SER A 165 -15.48 13.22 -19.35
N LEU A 166 -14.44 12.39 -19.43
CA LEU A 166 -13.04 12.77 -19.12
C LEU A 166 -12.48 13.69 -20.21
N LYS A 167 -12.73 13.39 -21.49
CA LYS A 167 -12.40 14.29 -22.60
C LYS A 167 -13.14 15.62 -22.48
N THR A 168 -14.42 15.60 -22.09
CA THR A 168 -15.20 16.82 -21.85
C THR A 168 -14.72 17.54 -20.58
N ARG A 169 -14.26 16.85 -19.52
CA ARG A 169 -13.73 17.47 -18.29
C ARG A 169 -12.41 18.21 -18.48
N VAL A 170 -11.60 17.82 -19.46
CA VAL A 170 -10.44 18.62 -19.89
C VAL A 170 -10.90 19.92 -20.60
N PHE A 171 -12.18 20.04 -20.97
CA PHE A 171 -12.75 21.15 -21.75
C PHE A 171 -14.14 21.68 -21.27
N GLY A 172 -14.61 21.41 -20.05
CA GLY A 172 -15.93 21.89 -19.59
C GLY A 172 -16.63 21.11 -18.46
N GLU A 173 -17.56 21.79 -17.79
CA GLU A 173 -18.31 21.36 -16.62
C GLU A 173 -19.26 20.18 -16.92
N GLY A 174 -18.91 18.98 -16.47
CA GLY A 174 -19.70 17.76 -16.65
C GLY A 174 -19.84 16.94 -15.37
N VAL A 175 -21.09 16.65 -15.02
CA VAL A 175 -21.60 15.91 -13.86
C VAL A 175 -20.80 14.61 -13.57
N ILE A 176 -20.38 14.43 -12.31
CA ILE A 176 -19.89 13.15 -11.81
C ILE A 176 -21.09 12.29 -11.46
N ASP A 177 -21.30 11.25 -12.24
CA ASP A 177 -22.19 10.17 -11.88
C ASP A 177 -21.55 9.32 -10.78
N SER A 178 -22.34 8.94 -9.77
CA SER A 178 -21.89 8.39 -8.48
C SER A 178 -21.49 6.91 -8.51
N ASP A 179 -21.36 6.31 -9.69
CA ASP A 179 -21.03 4.89 -9.81
C ASP A 179 -19.52 4.66 -9.93
N ASP A 180 -18.88 4.36 -8.79
CA ASP A 180 -17.47 3.90 -8.70
C ASP A 180 -17.17 2.61 -9.48
N CYS A 181 -18.19 1.93 -9.99
CA CYS A 181 -18.03 0.76 -10.85
C CYS A 181 -17.45 1.12 -12.23
N LYS A 182 -17.50 2.40 -12.61
CA LYS A 182 -17.17 2.86 -13.96
C LYS A 182 -15.67 3.00 -14.21
N MET A 183 -14.85 2.99 -13.14
CA MET A 183 -13.39 3.00 -13.20
C MET A 183 -12.78 2.10 -12.12
N THR A 184 -11.88 1.21 -12.51
CA THR A 184 -11.09 0.41 -11.55
C THR A 184 -9.71 0.12 -12.14
N TRP A 185 -8.74 -0.16 -11.29
CA TRP A 185 -7.36 -0.52 -11.65
C TRP A 185 -6.71 -1.33 -10.52
N ASN A 186 -5.56 -1.94 -10.81
CA ASN A 186 -4.75 -2.57 -9.77
C ASN A 186 -4.19 -1.51 -8.81
N HIS A 187 -4.39 -1.72 -7.52
CA HIS A 187 -3.81 -0.92 -6.44
C HIS A 187 -2.98 -1.75 -5.45
N ALA A 188 -2.93 -3.08 -5.64
CA ALA A 188 -2.08 -4.00 -4.88
C ALA A 188 -0.60 -3.70 -5.11
N LYS A 189 0.19 -3.86 -4.05
CA LYS A 189 1.64 -3.62 -3.99
C LYS A 189 2.30 -4.84 -3.39
N ILE A 190 2.82 -5.70 -4.26
CA ILE A 190 3.34 -7.02 -3.93
C ILE A 190 4.63 -7.22 -4.71
N VAL A 191 5.71 -7.57 -4.05
CA VAL A 191 6.88 -8.22 -4.68
C VAL A 191 6.99 -9.59 -4.05
N ALA A 192 6.91 -10.67 -4.82
CA ALA A 192 6.93 -12.01 -4.26
C ALA A 192 7.73 -12.97 -5.14
N ALA A 193 8.49 -13.86 -4.52
CA ALA A 193 9.29 -14.86 -5.21
C ALA A 193 9.01 -16.26 -4.64
N ASP A 194 8.82 -17.22 -5.56
CA ASP A 194 8.80 -18.65 -5.30
C ASP A 194 7.89 -19.10 -4.15
N GLY A 195 6.78 -18.40 -3.91
CA GLY A 195 5.84 -18.67 -2.83
C GLY A 195 6.45 -18.65 -1.43
N ALA A 196 7.65 -18.11 -1.26
CA ALA A 196 8.44 -18.22 -0.03
C ALA A 196 8.82 -16.87 0.58
N GLU A 197 8.93 -15.82 -0.23
CA GLU A 197 9.37 -14.51 0.21
C GLU A 197 8.51 -13.42 -0.44
N ALA A 198 8.01 -12.46 0.34
CA ALA A 198 7.18 -11.38 -0.19
C ALA A 198 7.36 -10.05 0.56
N LEU A 199 7.29 -8.93 -0.18
CA LEU A 199 7.12 -7.58 0.32
C LEU A 199 5.70 -7.13 -0.02
N VAL A 200 4.91 -6.75 0.98
CA VAL A 200 3.50 -6.35 0.83
C VAL A 200 3.20 -5.13 1.70
N GLY A 201 2.47 -4.14 1.19
CA GLY A 201 2.04 -2.99 1.98
C GLY A 201 1.51 -1.80 1.18
N GLY A 202 1.65 -0.61 1.76
CA GLY A 202 1.11 0.63 1.19
C GLY A 202 2.04 1.33 0.19
N HIS A 203 3.34 1.05 0.21
CA HIS A 203 4.35 1.81 -0.54
C HIS A 203 4.22 1.64 -2.06
N ASN A 204 4.02 2.75 -2.77
CA ASN A 204 4.19 2.80 -4.22
C ASN A 204 5.68 2.63 -4.58
N LEU A 205 5.97 2.03 -5.75
CA LEU A 205 7.32 1.96 -6.31
C LEU A 205 7.73 3.29 -6.98
N ASN A 206 7.65 4.38 -6.21
CA ASN A 206 8.15 5.71 -6.56
C ASN A 206 9.23 6.09 -5.54
N MET A 207 10.49 6.05 -5.99
CA MET A 207 11.70 6.30 -5.20
C MET A 207 11.75 7.74 -4.69
N ASP A 208 11.16 8.68 -5.43
CA ASP A 208 11.06 10.08 -5.03
C ASP A 208 10.46 10.25 -3.62
N LEU A 209 9.47 9.43 -3.29
CA LEU A 209 8.76 9.46 -2.01
C LEU A 209 9.63 9.05 -0.81
N PHE A 210 10.80 8.47 -1.06
CA PHE A 210 11.77 8.07 -0.06
C PHE A 210 12.94 9.05 0.05
N ARG A 211 13.39 9.61 -1.08
CA ARG A 211 14.64 10.39 -1.16
C ARG A 211 14.45 11.90 -1.15
N SER A 212 13.23 12.37 -1.41
CA SER A 212 12.93 13.79 -1.52
C SER A 212 12.24 14.30 -0.28
N TYR A 213 12.54 15.55 0.08
CA TYR A 213 11.86 16.22 1.18
C TYR A 213 10.56 16.85 0.66
N PRO A 214 9.39 16.53 1.26
CA PRO A 214 9.21 15.66 2.41
C PRO A 214 8.97 14.18 2.01
N PRO A 215 9.44 13.20 2.80
CA PRO A 215 9.16 11.79 2.54
C PRO A 215 7.71 11.45 2.92
N VAL A 216 7.16 10.40 2.32
CA VAL A 216 5.83 9.90 2.69
C VAL A 216 5.90 9.03 3.96
N HIS A 217 4.90 9.13 4.84
CA HIS A 217 4.70 8.14 5.89
C HIS A 217 3.97 6.93 5.32
N ASP A 218 4.55 5.74 5.38
CA ASP A 218 3.86 4.53 4.93
C ASP A 218 4.45 3.27 5.60
N VAL A 219 3.77 2.13 5.46
CA VAL A 219 4.17 0.85 6.07
C VAL A 219 4.01 -0.30 5.07
N SER A 220 5.05 -1.11 4.97
CA SER A 220 5.05 -2.43 4.35
C SER A 220 5.66 -3.47 5.28
N VAL A 221 5.51 -4.74 4.93
CA VAL A 221 6.16 -5.86 5.61
C VAL A 221 6.88 -6.75 4.62
N VAL A 222 8.03 -7.28 5.06
CA VAL A 222 8.70 -8.41 4.41
C VAL A 222 8.31 -9.69 5.13
N VAL A 223 7.93 -10.72 4.40
CA VAL A 223 7.47 -12.00 4.93
C VAL A 223 8.31 -13.13 4.36
N HIS A 224 8.84 -13.98 5.24
CA HIS A 224 9.44 -15.26 4.90
C HIS A 224 8.48 -16.39 5.33
N GLY A 225 8.05 -17.20 4.38
CA GLY A 225 7.18 -18.35 4.59
C GLY A 225 6.04 -18.47 3.57
N GLU A 226 5.12 -19.40 3.84
CA GLU A 226 4.00 -19.77 2.96
C GLU A 226 3.04 -18.60 2.65
N ALA A 227 2.98 -17.55 3.47
CA ALA A 227 2.14 -16.38 3.18
C ALA A 227 2.47 -15.73 1.82
N ALA A 228 3.73 -15.79 1.38
CA ALA A 228 4.14 -15.32 0.06
C ALA A 228 3.46 -16.11 -1.08
N TYR A 229 3.21 -17.41 -0.88
CA TYR A 229 2.42 -18.21 -1.80
C TYR A 229 0.97 -17.72 -1.87
N GLY A 230 0.38 -17.33 -0.74
CA GLY A 230 -0.93 -16.69 -0.70
C GLY A 230 -1.02 -15.41 -1.55
N ALA A 231 0.00 -14.54 -1.48
CA ALA A 231 0.06 -13.35 -2.33
C ALA A 231 0.16 -13.71 -3.82
N GLN A 232 0.92 -14.74 -4.17
CA GLN A 232 1.04 -15.22 -5.55
C GLN A 232 -0.23 -15.92 -6.05
N LEU A 233 -0.98 -16.61 -5.19
CA LEU A 233 -2.29 -17.18 -5.52
C LEU A 233 -3.33 -16.07 -5.77
N PHE A 234 -3.30 -14.98 -5.01
CA PHE A 234 -4.12 -13.80 -5.28
C PHE A 234 -3.82 -13.23 -6.67
N LEU A 235 -2.54 -13.07 -7.01
CA LEU A 235 -2.16 -12.55 -8.32
C LEU A 235 -2.59 -13.48 -9.47
N ASN A 236 -2.67 -14.81 -9.26
CA ASN A 236 -3.25 -15.70 -10.26
C ASN A 236 -4.70 -15.36 -10.59
N GLN A 237 -5.49 -14.92 -9.60
CA GLN A 237 -6.86 -14.47 -9.83
C GLN A 237 -6.90 -13.24 -10.74
N MET A 238 -5.99 -12.29 -10.51
CA MET A 238 -5.90 -11.08 -11.33
C MET A 238 -5.41 -11.37 -12.76
N TRP A 239 -4.42 -12.25 -12.92
CA TRP A 239 -3.90 -12.66 -14.23
C TRP A 239 -4.90 -13.47 -15.07
N ALA A 240 -5.89 -14.09 -14.43
CA ALA A 240 -6.95 -14.82 -15.10
C ALA A 240 -8.06 -13.91 -15.68
N CYS A 241 -8.00 -12.60 -15.44
CA CYS A 241 -9.03 -11.66 -15.89
C CYS A 241 -9.06 -11.49 -17.42
N GLY A 242 -10.24 -11.18 -17.94
CA GLY A 242 -10.47 -10.89 -19.34
C GLY A 242 -9.85 -9.57 -19.81
N THR A 243 -9.88 -9.36 -21.13
CA THR A 243 -9.30 -8.16 -21.76
C THR A 243 -10.05 -6.86 -21.46
N ASP A 244 -11.21 -6.95 -20.80
CA ASP A 244 -11.95 -5.80 -20.28
C ASP A 244 -11.30 -5.18 -19.04
N LEU A 245 -10.48 -5.95 -18.33
CA LEU A 245 -9.76 -5.55 -17.13
C LEU A 245 -8.25 -5.63 -17.28
N LEU A 246 -7.74 -6.53 -18.11
CA LEU A 246 -6.32 -6.83 -18.20
C LEU A 246 -5.85 -6.87 -19.65
N SER A 247 -5.00 -5.92 -20.02
CA SER A 247 -4.18 -6.03 -21.24
C SER A 247 -2.85 -6.69 -20.91
N THR A 248 -2.38 -7.60 -21.76
CA THR A 248 -1.18 -8.40 -21.52
C THR A 248 -0.22 -8.40 -22.70
N GLU A 249 1.06 -8.44 -22.38
CA GLU A 249 2.18 -8.57 -23.31
C GLU A 249 3.18 -9.58 -22.74
N TYR A 250 3.88 -10.31 -23.62
CA TYR A 250 5.00 -11.17 -23.22
C TYR A 250 6.23 -10.87 -24.06
N PHE A 251 7.41 -11.09 -23.50
CA PHE A 251 8.67 -10.86 -24.21
C PHE A 251 9.13 -12.15 -24.90
N ASP A 252 9.18 -12.15 -26.23
CA ASP A 252 9.77 -13.25 -27.00
C ASP A 252 11.29 -13.11 -26.99
N VAL A 253 11.95 -13.85 -26.09
CA VAL A 253 13.41 -13.82 -25.89
C VAL A 253 14.21 -14.20 -27.14
N ASN A 254 13.64 -15.03 -28.03
CA ASN A 254 14.32 -15.46 -29.25
C ASN A 254 14.24 -14.37 -30.33
N LYS A 255 13.12 -13.65 -30.41
CA LYS A 255 12.95 -12.51 -31.33
C LYS A 255 13.45 -11.19 -30.77
N LEU A 256 13.75 -11.14 -29.48
CA LEU A 256 14.06 -9.93 -28.72
C LEU A 256 13.00 -8.84 -28.92
N ALA A 257 11.72 -9.23 -28.83
CA ALA A 257 10.59 -8.34 -29.11
C ALA A 257 9.37 -8.64 -28.23
N TRP A 258 8.69 -7.58 -27.80
CA TRP A 258 7.39 -7.66 -27.14
C TRP A 258 6.33 -8.20 -28.10
N GLN A 259 5.50 -9.10 -27.60
CA GLN A 259 4.40 -9.73 -28.32
C GLN A 259 3.09 -9.46 -27.59
N LYS A 260 2.00 -9.34 -28.36
CA LYS A 260 0.65 -9.26 -27.80
C LYS A 260 0.29 -10.56 -27.07
N GLY A 261 -0.05 -10.42 -25.78
CA GLY A 261 -0.47 -11.49 -24.88
C GLY A 261 -1.98 -11.64 -24.75
N ASP A 262 -2.79 -10.65 -25.14
CA ASP A 262 -4.25 -10.70 -24.96
C ASP A 262 -4.87 -11.96 -25.59
N GLY A 263 -5.70 -12.65 -24.82
CA GLY A 263 -6.32 -13.92 -25.22
C GLY A 263 -5.40 -15.13 -25.14
N LYS A 264 -4.13 -14.96 -24.73
CA LYS A 264 -3.14 -16.02 -24.53
C LYS A 264 -2.86 -16.28 -23.06
N GLN A 265 -3.68 -15.80 -22.13
CA GLN A 265 -3.51 -16.03 -20.69
C GLN A 265 -3.46 -17.52 -20.33
N ALA A 266 -4.07 -18.40 -21.14
CA ALA A 266 -3.95 -19.85 -20.98
C ALA A 266 -2.51 -20.39 -21.16
N GLN A 267 -1.59 -19.60 -21.73
CA GLN A 267 -0.16 -19.92 -21.84
C GLN A 267 0.60 -19.53 -20.56
N LEU A 268 0.02 -18.68 -19.71
CA LEU A 268 0.60 -18.22 -18.45
C LEU A 268 0.27 -19.21 -17.33
N THR A 269 0.89 -20.38 -17.37
CA THR A 269 0.72 -21.42 -16.34
C THR A 269 1.52 -21.05 -15.09
N ASP A 270 0.92 -21.22 -13.91
CA ASP A 270 1.61 -21.10 -12.64
C ASP A 270 2.55 -22.31 -12.44
N PRO A 271 3.88 -22.13 -12.33
CA PRO A 271 4.81 -23.24 -12.14
C PRO A 271 4.83 -23.77 -10.70
N LEU A 272 4.34 -23.00 -9.71
CA LEU A 272 4.48 -23.31 -8.29
C LEU A 272 3.76 -24.61 -7.83
N PRO A 273 2.57 -24.96 -8.36
CA PRO A 273 1.92 -26.24 -8.09
C PRO A 273 2.74 -27.47 -8.50
N GLU A 274 3.63 -27.35 -9.49
CA GLU A 274 4.46 -28.49 -9.95
C GLU A 274 5.71 -28.70 -9.08
N VAL A 275 6.09 -27.70 -8.28
CA VAL A 275 7.31 -27.69 -7.47
C VAL A 275 7.02 -27.66 -5.97
N ARG A 276 5.91 -28.25 -5.52
CA ARG A 276 5.48 -28.27 -4.10
C ARG A 276 6.56 -28.76 -3.14
N ASN A 277 7.35 -29.76 -3.53
CA ASN A 277 8.46 -30.27 -2.70
C ASN A 277 9.54 -29.21 -2.48
N TYR A 278 9.85 -28.41 -3.51
CA TYR A 278 10.77 -27.29 -3.39
C TYR A 278 10.20 -26.22 -2.44
N LEU A 279 8.92 -25.87 -2.58
CA LEU A 279 8.27 -24.89 -1.69
C LEU A 279 8.33 -25.31 -0.23
N GLN A 280 7.96 -26.56 0.07
CA GLN A 280 8.04 -27.10 1.43
C GLN A 280 9.47 -27.04 1.98
N LEU A 281 10.46 -27.43 1.18
CA LEU A 281 11.86 -27.34 1.55
C LEU A 281 12.29 -25.89 1.82
N ARG A 282 11.90 -24.93 0.97
CA ARG A 282 12.22 -23.50 1.15
C ARG A 282 11.59 -22.95 2.43
N TRP A 283 10.33 -23.26 2.71
CA TRP A 283 9.69 -22.83 3.96
C TRP A 283 10.39 -23.40 5.20
N MET A 284 10.76 -24.69 5.17
CA MET A 284 11.54 -25.30 6.25
C MET A 284 12.91 -24.64 6.44
N GLN A 285 13.61 -24.32 5.35
CA GLN A 285 14.91 -23.66 5.39
C GLN A 285 14.81 -22.24 5.97
N LEU A 286 13.81 -21.47 5.55
CA LEU A 286 13.58 -20.12 6.07
C LEU A 286 13.19 -20.15 7.55
N GLN A 287 12.38 -21.11 7.96
CA GLN A 287 12.05 -21.30 9.38
C GLN A 287 13.30 -21.64 10.20
N ALA A 288 14.10 -22.62 9.75
CA ALA A 288 15.33 -23.01 10.44
C ALA A 288 16.36 -21.86 10.52
N LEU A 289 16.43 -21.03 9.47
CA LEU A 289 17.28 -19.83 9.44
C LEU A 289 16.89 -18.82 10.53
N HIS A 290 15.60 -18.57 10.72
CA HIS A 290 15.13 -17.65 11.77
C HIS A 290 15.31 -18.25 13.16
N GLU A 291 15.07 -19.55 13.31
CA GLU A 291 15.30 -20.27 14.58
C GLU A 291 16.78 -20.24 14.99
N SER A 292 17.73 -20.37 14.04
CA SER A 292 19.16 -20.28 14.33
C SER A 292 19.62 -18.84 14.59
N ALA A 293 19.08 -17.85 13.88
CA ALA A 293 19.42 -16.45 14.10
C ALA A 293 19.04 -15.95 15.50
N VAL A 294 17.95 -16.47 16.08
CA VAL A 294 17.58 -16.20 17.48
C VAL A 294 18.64 -16.75 18.44
N MET A 295 19.21 -17.92 18.16
CA MET A 295 20.26 -18.52 19.00
C MET A 295 21.58 -17.73 18.96
N ASP A 296 21.93 -17.14 17.81
CA ASP A 296 23.15 -16.33 17.64
C ASP A 296 23.00 -14.87 18.13
N SER A 297 21.76 -14.41 18.36
CA SER A 297 21.48 -13.01 18.74
C SER A 297 21.92 -12.61 20.16
N ASP A 298 22.43 -13.55 20.96
CA ASP A 298 23.16 -13.24 22.21
C ASP A 298 24.53 -12.56 21.94
N ALA A 299 24.93 -12.39 20.68
CA ALA A 299 26.14 -11.67 20.28
C ALA A 299 25.98 -10.84 18.99
N SER A 300 25.41 -9.63 19.04
CA SER A 300 25.81 -8.56 18.10
C SER A 300 25.38 -7.15 18.51
N GLN A 301 26.31 -6.21 18.33
CA GLN A 301 26.21 -4.76 18.56
C GLN A 301 25.38 -4.06 17.46
N PRO A 302 24.79 -2.88 17.74
CA PRO A 302 24.05 -2.12 16.75
C PRO A 302 24.92 -1.66 15.58
N ALA A 303 24.32 -1.62 14.39
CA ALA A 303 24.95 -1.14 13.16
C ALA A 303 25.34 0.35 13.28
N ALA A 304 26.50 0.70 12.72
CA ALA A 304 27.04 2.06 12.74
C ALA A 304 26.16 3.06 11.98
N GLU A 305 26.05 4.28 12.50
CA GLU A 305 25.38 5.41 11.84
C GLU A 305 26.02 5.73 10.48
N PRO A 306 25.22 5.99 9.43
CA PRO A 306 25.74 6.51 8.17
C PRO A 306 26.20 7.97 8.34
N PRO A 307 27.22 8.42 7.58
CA PRO A 307 27.73 9.78 7.66
C PRO A 307 26.68 10.81 7.22
N LYS A 308 26.66 11.96 7.92
CA LYS A 308 25.77 13.09 7.62
C LYS A 308 26.14 13.75 6.28
N PRO A 309 25.22 13.90 5.32
CA PRO A 309 25.49 14.69 4.13
C PRO A 309 25.47 16.20 4.44
N ALA A 310 26.31 16.95 3.72
CA ALA A 310 26.39 18.40 3.85
C ALA A 310 25.37 19.09 2.92
N ARG A 311 24.87 20.26 3.34
CA ARG A 311 23.85 21.04 2.63
C ARG A 311 24.29 21.35 1.18
N GLY A 312 23.45 21.00 0.20
CA GLY A 312 23.72 21.21 -1.24
C GLY A 312 24.19 19.97 -2.03
N GLN A 313 24.09 18.77 -1.45
CA GLN A 313 24.40 17.50 -2.13
C GLN A 313 23.19 16.81 -2.79
N GLU A 314 21.96 17.25 -2.53
CA GLU A 314 20.72 16.57 -2.99
C GLU A 314 20.64 16.48 -4.53
N ASP A 315 20.93 17.57 -5.25
CA ASP A 315 21.02 17.57 -6.72
C ASP A 315 22.28 16.86 -7.27
N ARG A 316 23.34 16.74 -6.46
CA ARG A 316 24.58 16.05 -6.83
C ARG A 316 24.50 14.54 -6.63
N GLN A 317 23.61 14.06 -5.76
CA GLN A 317 23.40 12.64 -5.53
C GLN A 317 22.72 12.00 -6.76
N ALA A 318 21.71 12.65 -7.34
CA ALA A 318 21.10 12.22 -8.60
C ALA A 318 22.13 12.12 -9.76
N LEU A 319 23.07 13.06 -9.82
CA LEU A 319 24.19 13.05 -10.77
C LEU A 319 25.25 11.97 -10.45
N ALA A 320 25.51 11.69 -9.18
CA ALA A 320 26.41 10.63 -8.74
C ALA A 320 25.81 9.23 -8.98
N ASP A 321 24.49 9.10 -8.87
CA ASP A 321 23.74 7.86 -9.11
C ASP A 321 23.70 7.52 -10.61
N LEU A 322 23.63 8.53 -11.49
CA LEU A 322 23.84 8.37 -12.94
C LEU A 322 25.24 7.84 -13.30
N ALA A 323 26.24 8.08 -12.44
CA ALA A 323 27.62 7.60 -12.62
C ALA A 323 27.86 6.21 -11.99
N GLN A 324 26.92 5.67 -11.22
CA GLN A 324 27.03 4.31 -10.70
C GLN A 324 26.89 3.28 -11.83
N PRO A 325 27.63 2.16 -11.79
CA PRO A 325 27.41 1.06 -12.71
C PRO A 325 25.93 0.64 -12.70
N VAL A 326 25.36 0.43 -13.88
CA VAL A 326 23.98 -0.08 -14.05
C VAL A 326 23.75 -1.38 -13.24
N PHE A 327 24.84 -2.12 -12.99
CA PHE A 327 24.87 -3.32 -12.17
C PHE A 327 25.90 -3.14 -11.03
N PRO A 328 25.47 -2.82 -9.79
CA PRO A 328 26.41 -2.70 -8.68
C PRO A 328 27.10 -4.05 -8.40
N PRO A 329 28.37 -4.04 -7.94
CA PRO A 329 29.07 -5.27 -7.56
C PRO A 329 28.39 -5.95 -6.36
N LEU A 330 28.38 -7.28 -6.39
CA LEU A 330 27.70 -8.17 -5.45
C LEU A 330 28.00 -7.84 -3.97
N ILE A 331 26.95 -7.59 -3.19
CA ILE A 331 26.96 -7.88 -1.74
C ILE A 331 26.74 -9.39 -1.64
N ASP A 332 27.53 -10.12 -0.85
CA ASP A 332 27.41 -11.58 -0.65
C ASP A 332 25.93 -12.02 -0.53
N PRO A 333 25.37 -12.63 -1.59
CA PRO A 333 23.92 -12.73 -1.78
C PRO A 333 23.24 -13.80 -0.90
N ARG A 334 23.95 -14.42 0.04
CA ARG A 334 23.37 -15.51 0.87
C ARG A 334 22.94 -15.11 2.26
N ARG A 335 23.36 -13.94 2.77
CA ARG A 335 22.97 -13.50 4.11
C ARG A 335 21.85 -12.48 4.03
N TYR A 336 20.69 -12.85 4.55
CA TYR A 336 19.59 -11.91 4.77
C TYR A 336 20.02 -10.83 5.77
N ALA A 337 19.73 -9.58 5.44
CA ALA A 337 19.96 -8.47 6.34
C ALA A 337 18.89 -8.45 7.44
N ARG A 338 19.29 -7.98 8.63
CA ARG A 338 18.35 -7.67 9.74
C ARG A 338 17.45 -8.86 10.14
N LEU A 339 17.98 -10.09 10.13
CA LEU A 339 17.23 -11.30 10.54
C LEU A 339 16.60 -11.16 11.93
N ALA A 340 17.27 -10.49 12.87
CA ALA A 340 16.76 -10.24 14.21
C ALA A 340 15.45 -9.41 14.25
N ASP A 341 15.14 -8.66 13.19
CA ASP A 341 13.92 -7.84 13.11
C ASP A 341 12.72 -8.62 12.60
N TYR A 342 12.92 -9.82 12.06
CA TYR A 342 11.84 -10.69 11.68
C TYR A 342 11.24 -11.35 12.92
N LYS A 343 9.93 -11.19 13.09
CA LYS A 343 9.19 -11.74 14.22
C LYS A 343 8.24 -12.82 13.77
N LEU A 344 8.11 -13.85 14.59
CA LEU A 344 7.22 -14.98 14.31
C LEU A 344 5.76 -14.51 14.27
N ALA A 345 5.13 -14.74 13.12
CA ALA A 345 3.68 -14.79 12.95
C ALA A 345 3.27 -16.26 12.94
N THR A 346 2.35 -16.65 13.83
CA THR A 346 1.90 -18.04 13.93
C THR A 346 0.96 -18.43 12.81
N ARG A 347 0.22 -17.45 12.28
CA ARG A 347 -0.73 -17.59 11.17
C ARG A 347 -0.78 -16.30 10.37
N ILE A 348 -0.86 -16.42 9.04
CA ILE A 348 -1.15 -15.28 8.17
C ILE A 348 -2.25 -15.66 7.19
N LEU A 349 -3.32 -14.88 7.14
CA LEU A 349 -4.39 -14.99 6.14
C LEU A 349 -4.17 -13.96 5.04
N ALA A 350 -3.96 -14.43 3.81
CA ALA A 350 -3.97 -13.63 2.60
C ALA A 350 -5.41 -13.45 2.11
N VAL A 351 -5.83 -12.23 1.84
CA VAL A 351 -7.19 -11.87 1.39
C VAL A 351 -7.14 -10.61 0.54
N GLY A 352 -8.07 -10.46 -0.39
CA GLY A 352 -8.14 -9.28 -1.25
C GLY A 352 -9.55 -8.95 -1.70
N LYS A 353 -9.68 -7.81 -2.37
CA LYS A 353 -10.86 -7.43 -3.14
C LYS A 353 -10.43 -7.05 -4.54
N TYR A 354 -11.17 -7.46 -5.55
CA TYR A 354 -10.76 -7.32 -6.95
C TYR A 354 -11.93 -7.60 -7.89
N TRP A 355 -11.77 -7.23 -9.15
CA TRP A 355 -12.73 -7.53 -10.20
C TRP A 355 -12.29 -8.73 -11.02
N THR A 356 -13.24 -9.58 -11.40
CA THR A 356 -13.04 -10.70 -12.33
C THR A 356 -13.80 -10.51 -13.66
N GLY A 357 -14.56 -9.42 -13.79
CA GLY A 357 -15.45 -9.14 -14.90
C GLY A 357 -16.22 -7.82 -14.73
N PRO A 358 -17.14 -7.49 -15.65
CA PRO A 358 -17.83 -6.20 -15.73
C PRO A 358 -18.96 -5.98 -14.71
N ASP A 359 -19.63 -7.02 -14.24
CA ASP A 359 -20.82 -6.91 -13.39
C ASP A 359 -20.44 -6.86 -11.90
N ARG A 360 -20.77 -5.77 -11.20
CA ARG A 360 -20.45 -5.63 -9.77
C ARG A 360 -21.11 -6.72 -8.92
N SER A 361 -22.31 -7.16 -9.27
CA SER A 361 -23.09 -8.08 -8.45
C SER A 361 -22.53 -9.50 -8.47
N THR A 362 -21.85 -9.89 -9.55
CA THR A 362 -21.30 -11.24 -9.73
C THR A 362 -19.77 -11.26 -9.75
N ASP A 363 -19.13 -10.20 -10.26
CA ASP A 363 -17.72 -10.21 -10.62
C ASP A 363 -16.85 -9.35 -9.69
N TYR A 364 -17.44 -8.60 -8.76
CA TYR A 364 -16.68 -7.89 -7.74
C TYR A 364 -16.50 -8.76 -6.49
N GLN A 365 -15.27 -9.24 -6.31
CA GLN A 365 -14.86 -10.03 -5.16
C GLN A 365 -14.61 -9.10 -3.97
N GLN A 366 -15.38 -9.28 -2.90
CA GLN A 366 -15.42 -8.35 -1.75
C GLN A 366 -14.75 -8.92 -0.50
N GLY A 367 -13.76 -9.80 -0.66
CA GLY A 367 -13.10 -10.49 0.45
C GLY A 367 -12.57 -9.53 1.51
N SER A 368 -11.87 -8.47 1.10
CA SER A 368 -11.37 -7.48 2.07
C SER A 368 -12.46 -6.68 2.78
N GLU A 369 -13.59 -6.38 2.12
CA GLU A 369 -14.68 -5.64 2.78
C GLU A 369 -15.34 -6.50 3.87
N LEU A 370 -15.51 -7.79 3.56
CA LEU A 370 -16.02 -8.78 4.50
C LEU A 370 -15.11 -8.93 5.72
N MET A 371 -13.80 -9.00 5.48
CA MET A 371 -12.76 -9.02 6.51
C MET A 371 -12.79 -7.75 7.40
N LYS A 372 -12.83 -6.55 6.79
CA LYS A 372 -12.88 -5.28 7.54
C LYS A 372 -14.13 -5.22 8.42
N GLU A 373 -15.30 -5.54 7.86
CA GLU A 373 -16.56 -5.53 8.59
C GLU A 373 -16.48 -6.45 9.83
N GLU A 374 -16.04 -7.70 9.63
CA GLU A 374 -15.93 -8.69 10.70
C GLU A 374 -14.98 -8.22 11.81
N LEU A 375 -13.78 -7.76 11.44
CA LEU A 375 -12.77 -7.31 12.38
C LEU A 375 -13.22 -6.10 13.20
N ILE A 376 -13.86 -5.13 12.55
CA ILE A 376 -14.32 -3.89 13.19
C ILE A 376 -15.50 -4.18 14.14
N LYS A 377 -16.55 -4.86 13.66
CA LYS A 377 -17.78 -5.07 14.43
C LYS A 377 -17.61 -6.05 15.59
N THR A 378 -16.59 -6.90 15.55
CA THR A 378 -16.27 -7.87 16.62
C THR A 378 -15.09 -7.47 17.50
N ALA A 379 -14.55 -6.25 17.33
CA ALA A 379 -13.51 -5.74 18.20
C ALA A 379 -14.02 -5.60 19.65
N ARG A 380 -13.22 -6.07 20.61
CA ARG A 380 -13.64 -6.20 22.01
C ARG A 380 -13.14 -5.08 22.90
N ARG A 381 -11.89 -4.67 22.71
CA ARG A 381 -11.16 -3.75 23.60
C ARG A 381 -10.63 -2.54 22.83
N ARG A 382 -9.96 -2.77 21.70
CA ARG A 382 -9.23 -1.72 21.00
C ARG A 382 -9.19 -1.92 19.50
N LEU A 383 -9.43 -0.84 18.77
CA LEU A 383 -9.13 -0.71 17.34
C LEU A 383 -8.12 0.43 17.15
N CYS A 384 -7.02 0.11 16.48
CA CYS A 384 -6.00 1.09 16.10
C CYS A 384 -5.93 1.17 14.57
N LEU A 385 -6.25 2.31 14.00
CA LEU A 385 -6.30 2.50 12.55
C LEU A 385 -5.28 3.55 12.13
N SER A 386 -4.35 3.22 11.23
CA SER A 386 -3.52 4.22 10.56
C SER A 386 -3.79 4.17 9.06
N GLN A 387 -4.34 5.26 8.54
CA GLN A 387 -4.87 5.35 7.19
C GLN A 387 -4.44 6.65 6.52
N MET A 388 -4.42 6.66 5.19
CA MET A 388 -4.39 7.95 4.48
C MET A 388 -5.64 8.76 4.81
N ASP A 389 -6.80 8.16 4.60
CA ASP A 389 -8.09 8.79 4.87
C ASP A 389 -9.09 7.75 5.38
N LEU A 390 -10.08 8.20 6.14
CA LEU A 390 -11.27 7.40 6.47
C LEU A 390 -12.49 7.87 5.67
N ILE A 391 -12.57 9.18 5.41
CA ILE A 391 -13.62 9.81 4.62
C ILE A 391 -13.01 10.49 3.41
N SER A 392 -13.39 10.05 2.22
CA SER A 392 -12.86 10.56 0.96
C SER A 392 -13.61 11.82 0.52
N ALA A 393 -12.87 12.86 0.13
CA ALA A 393 -13.45 14.08 -0.43
C ALA A 393 -14.07 13.84 -1.83
N TRP A 394 -13.73 12.73 -2.47
CA TRP A 394 -14.23 12.32 -3.79
C TRP A 394 -15.60 11.65 -3.73
N LYS A 395 -16.07 11.33 -2.52
CA LYS A 395 -17.37 10.69 -2.29
C LYS A 395 -18.36 11.72 -1.78
N LYS A 396 -19.48 11.80 -2.48
CA LYS A 396 -20.53 12.79 -2.18
C LYS A 396 -21.35 12.37 -0.96
N ASN A 397 -21.60 11.07 -0.81
CA ASN A 397 -22.61 10.57 0.12
C ASN A 397 -21.97 9.90 1.34
N TRP A 398 -22.60 10.09 2.50
CA TRP A 398 -22.26 9.40 3.73
C TRP A 398 -22.42 7.88 3.62
N SER A 399 -23.40 7.43 2.84
CA SER A 399 -23.65 6.00 2.58
C SER A 399 -22.47 5.26 1.93
N ASP A 400 -21.59 5.98 1.24
CA ASP A 400 -20.43 5.38 0.58
C ASP A 400 -19.36 4.97 1.60
N HIS A 401 -19.36 5.58 2.78
CA HIS A 401 -18.33 5.47 3.82
C HIS A 401 -18.58 4.34 4.82
N VAL A 402 -18.82 3.13 4.31
CA VAL A 402 -19.28 1.95 5.09
C VAL A 402 -18.44 1.65 6.33
N VAL A 403 -17.12 1.89 6.29
CA VAL A 403 -16.25 1.71 7.47
C VAL A 403 -16.64 2.63 8.62
N CYS A 404 -17.03 3.89 8.35
CA CYS A 404 -17.49 4.80 9.39
C CYS A 404 -18.77 4.26 10.06
N HIS A 405 -19.69 3.68 9.28
CA HIS A 405 -20.89 3.04 9.83
C HIS A 405 -20.54 1.86 10.72
N TRP A 406 -19.61 0.99 10.29
CA TRP A 406 -19.17 -0.14 11.11
C TRP A 406 -18.50 0.29 12.41
N LEU A 407 -17.74 1.39 12.40
CA LEU A 407 -17.15 1.95 13.62
C LEU A 407 -18.22 2.50 14.56
N MET A 408 -19.24 3.18 14.03
CA MET A 408 -20.37 3.65 14.84
C MET A 408 -21.14 2.48 15.46
N ASP A 409 -21.46 1.46 14.66
CA ASP A 409 -22.13 0.24 15.12
C ASP A 409 -21.32 -0.48 16.21
N ALA A 410 -20.00 -0.62 16.02
CA ALA A 410 -19.11 -1.28 16.97
C ALA A 410 -19.03 -0.51 18.29
N LEU A 411 -18.91 0.82 18.24
CA LEU A 411 -18.89 1.68 19.44
C LEU A 411 -20.22 1.63 20.20
N LEU A 412 -21.36 1.65 19.50
CA LEU A 412 -22.68 1.56 20.13
C LEU A 412 -22.95 0.16 20.71
N GLY A 413 -22.51 -0.89 20.02
CA GLY A 413 -22.73 -2.29 20.41
C GLY A 413 -21.78 -2.78 21.52
N ASN A 414 -20.65 -2.12 21.72
CA ASN A 414 -19.66 -2.51 22.72
C ASN A 414 -19.18 -1.29 23.55
N PRO A 415 -19.60 -1.16 24.83
CA PRO A 415 -19.23 -0.04 25.68
C PRO A 415 -17.75 -0.03 26.12
N ASP A 416 -17.05 -1.17 25.99
CA ASP A 416 -15.65 -1.32 26.40
C ASP A 416 -14.67 -1.04 25.25
N LEU A 417 -15.17 -0.89 24.01
CA LEU A 417 -14.32 -0.65 22.84
C LEU A 417 -13.76 0.77 22.82
N VAL A 418 -12.45 0.89 22.63
CA VAL A 418 -11.78 2.16 22.30
C VAL A 418 -11.33 2.13 20.84
N VAL A 419 -11.58 3.21 20.10
CA VAL A 419 -11.18 3.36 18.71
C VAL A 419 -10.23 4.54 18.58
N GLU A 420 -9.02 4.27 18.11
CA GLU A 420 -7.98 5.26 17.86
C GLU A 420 -7.63 5.25 16.38
N VAL A 421 -7.72 6.41 15.74
CA VAL A 421 -7.51 6.59 14.31
C VAL A 421 -6.45 7.65 14.10
N VAL A 422 -5.48 7.37 13.25
CA VAL A 422 -4.55 8.36 12.69
C VAL A 422 -4.75 8.44 11.19
N VAL A 423 -5.07 9.64 10.70
CA VAL A 423 -5.23 9.94 9.27
C VAL A 423 -4.14 10.88 8.78
N SER A 424 -4.02 11.01 7.47
CA SER A 424 -3.24 12.10 6.88
C SER A 424 -3.85 13.44 7.31
N PRO A 425 -3.04 14.42 7.74
CA PRO A 425 -3.51 15.77 7.96
C PRO A 425 -4.05 16.37 6.65
N LEU A 426 -5.00 17.29 6.74
CA LEU A 426 -5.37 18.13 5.59
C LEU A 426 -4.13 18.73 4.94
N ASP A 427 -4.15 18.75 3.60
CA ASP A 427 -3.04 19.23 2.77
C ASP A 427 -1.75 18.39 2.96
N GLY A 428 -1.90 17.12 3.35
CA GLY A 428 -0.81 16.14 3.38
C GLY A 428 -0.19 15.93 2.00
N GLY A 429 1.13 16.11 1.89
CA GLY A 429 1.88 15.92 0.65
C GLY A 429 3.27 15.30 0.89
N ALA A 430 3.86 14.78 -0.17
CA ALA A 430 5.20 14.15 -0.16
C ALA A 430 5.88 14.26 -1.53
N GLY A 431 7.18 13.96 -1.58
CA GLY A 431 7.97 13.99 -2.81
C GLY A 431 8.38 15.40 -3.26
N ALA A 432 9.29 15.46 -4.22
CA ALA A 432 9.86 16.71 -4.73
C ALA A 432 8.82 17.59 -5.44
N GLU A 433 7.81 16.97 -6.06
CA GLU A 433 6.75 17.65 -6.81
C GLU A 433 5.47 17.89 -5.98
N GLY A 434 5.49 17.56 -4.69
CA GLY A 434 4.37 17.76 -3.78
C GLY A 434 3.16 16.87 -4.09
N ASP A 435 3.39 15.59 -4.35
CA ASP A 435 2.36 14.57 -4.56
C ASP A 435 1.32 14.63 -3.43
N GLN A 436 0.04 14.58 -3.80
CA GLN A 436 -1.07 14.64 -2.84
C GLN A 436 -1.21 13.31 -2.09
N TYR A 437 -1.17 13.38 -0.76
CA TYR A 437 -1.36 12.25 0.16
C TYR A 437 -2.44 12.55 1.22
N SER A 438 -3.37 13.43 0.87
CA SER A 438 -4.58 13.73 1.64
C SER A 438 -5.74 13.88 0.65
N PHE A 439 -6.49 12.81 0.41
CA PHE A 439 -7.64 12.81 -0.50
C PHE A 439 -8.97 12.95 0.24
N GLY A 440 -8.94 13.09 1.56
CA GLY A 440 -10.09 13.06 2.44
C GLY A 440 -10.30 14.32 3.26
N SER A 441 -10.93 14.12 4.41
CA SER A 441 -11.42 15.19 5.28
C SER A 441 -10.41 15.64 6.34
N GLY A 442 -9.27 14.98 6.48
CA GLY A 442 -8.39 15.15 7.64
C GLY A 442 -9.08 14.78 8.96
N ALA A 443 -8.38 14.94 10.07
CA ALA A 443 -8.81 14.38 11.35
C ALA A 443 -10.05 15.07 11.92
N ARG A 444 -10.04 16.41 11.95
CA ARG A 444 -11.15 17.21 12.50
C ARG A 444 -12.46 16.95 11.80
N ARG A 445 -12.49 17.14 10.50
CA ARG A 445 -13.75 16.99 9.76
C ARG A 445 -14.19 15.52 9.69
N THR A 446 -13.26 14.56 9.75
CA THR A 446 -13.64 13.15 9.90
C THR A 446 -14.37 12.90 11.22
N PHE A 447 -13.86 13.41 12.34
CA PHE A 447 -14.55 13.30 13.63
C PHE A 447 -15.91 14.01 13.61
N GLU A 448 -15.96 15.27 13.16
CA GLU A 448 -17.20 16.06 13.10
C GLU A 448 -18.29 15.35 12.25
N LEU A 449 -17.91 14.67 11.15
CA LEU A 449 -18.88 13.90 10.34
C LEU A 449 -19.40 12.66 11.06
N ILE A 450 -18.53 11.93 11.75
CA ILE A 450 -18.95 10.78 12.56
C ILE A 450 -19.84 11.25 13.71
N GLU A 451 -19.48 12.33 14.39
CA GLU A 451 -20.31 12.94 15.44
C GLU A 451 -21.69 13.34 14.93
N TYR A 452 -21.74 14.01 13.77
CA TYR A 452 -23.00 14.43 13.16
C TYR A 452 -23.92 13.23 12.90
N TYR A 453 -23.45 12.20 12.21
CA TYR A 453 -24.27 11.03 11.87
C TYR A 453 -24.40 9.99 12.98
N MET A 454 -23.57 10.08 14.03
CA MET A 454 -23.82 9.38 15.29
C MET A 454 -25.03 9.98 16.00
N THR A 455 -25.34 11.26 15.81
CA THR A 455 -26.39 11.98 16.54
C THR A 455 -27.61 12.36 15.70
N HIS A 456 -27.52 12.30 14.37
CA HIS A 456 -28.59 12.68 13.45
C HIS A 456 -28.94 11.54 12.49
N ASP A 457 -30.23 11.43 12.17
CA ASP A 457 -30.71 10.55 11.11
C ASP A 457 -30.19 11.01 9.73
N VAL A 458 -29.66 10.07 8.95
CA VAL A 458 -28.97 10.36 7.69
C VAL A 458 -29.89 11.00 6.65
N LEU A 459 -31.18 10.67 6.63
CA LEU A 459 -32.11 11.13 5.58
C LEU A 459 -32.82 12.42 5.95
N THR A 460 -33.13 12.59 7.23
CA THR A 460 -33.96 13.69 7.72
C THR A 460 -33.17 14.78 8.43
N ASP A 461 -31.89 14.53 8.76
CA ASP A 461 -31.04 15.41 9.56
C ASP A 461 -31.65 15.72 10.95
N THR A 462 -32.56 14.86 11.43
CA THR A 462 -33.20 15.03 12.75
C THR A 462 -32.36 14.36 13.83
N GLU A 463 -32.26 15.01 14.99
CA GLU A 463 -31.53 14.44 16.14
C GLU A 463 -32.18 13.14 16.63
N LEU A 464 -31.34 12.16 16.93
CA LEU A 464 -31.72 10.85 17.44
C LEU A 464 -31.95 10.91 18.96
N ALA A 465 -32.89 10.09 19.47
CA ALA A 465 -33.34 10.17 20.86
C ALA A 465 -32.29 9.72 21.92
N ASP A 466 -31.41 8.77 21.57
CA ASP A 466 -30.48 8.12 22.51
C ASP A 466 -29.18 8.91 22.74
N ARG A 467 -29.29 10.19 23.08
CA ARG A 467 -28.14 11.12 23.16
C ARG A 467 -27.04 10.64 24.11
N ASP A 468 -27.39 10.16 25.30
CA ASP A 468 -26.41 9.78 26.31
C ASP A 468 -25.54 8.58 25.88
N ILE A 469 -26.16 7.59 25.24
CA ILE A 469 -25.47 6.40 24.71
C ILE A 469 -24.52 6.81 23.58
N ARG A 470 -24.99 7.67 22.66
CA ARG A 470 -24.21 8.18 21.53
C ARG A 470 -23.04 9.05 21.99
N ALA A 471 -23.25 9.91 22.97
CA ALA A 471 -22.18 10.70 23.59
C ALA A 471 -21.16 9.79 24.31
N ALA A 472 -21.61 8.73 25.00
CA ALA A 472 -20.72 7.75 25.61
C ALA A 472 -19.90 6.94 24.59
N ALA A 473 -20.45 6.70 23.40
CA ALA A 473 -19.72 6.11 22.28
C ALA A 473 -18.66 7.09 21.73
N LEU A 474 -19.01 8.37 21.52
CA LEU A 474 -18.09 9.38 20.97
C LEU A 474 -16.89 9.66 21.88
N ARG A 475 -17.05 9.60 23.21
CA ARG A 475 -15.94 9.73 24.17
C ARG A 475 -14.85 8.65 24.04
N ARG A 476 -15.12 7.57 23.29
CA ARG A 476 -14.20 6.45 23.06
C ARG A 476 -13.66 6.41 21.62
N LEU A 477 -14.01 7.41 20.80
CA LEU A 477 -13.50 7.59 19.46
C LEU A 477 -12.49 8.74 19.46
N PHE A 478 -11.28 8.44 19.02
CA PHE A 478 -10.20 9.41 18.88
C PHE A 478 -9.73 9.43 17.43
N VAL A 479 -9.80 10.59 16.77
CA VAL A 479 -9.31 10.77 15.39
C VAL A 479 -8.23 11.83 15.38
N ALA A 480 -6.99 11.44 15.09
CA ALA A 480 -5.81 12.30 15.10
C ALA A 480 -5.22 12.49 13.70
N PRO A 481 -4.65 13.67 13.41
CA PRO A 481 -3.75 13.85 12.28
C PRO A 481 -2.39 13.18 12.55
N LEU A 482 -1.64 12.84 11.50
CA LEU A 482 -0.27 12.31 11.63
C LEU A 482 0.70 13.35 12.19
N PHE A 483 1.40 13.01 13.27
CA PHE A 483 2.52 13.74 13.84
C PHE A 483 3.69 12.79 14.06
N TYR A 484 4.89 13.20 13.64
CA TYR A 484 6.13 12.41 13.79
C TYR A 484 6.87 12.70 15.09
N THR A 485 6.62 13.87 15.66
CA THR A 485 7.34 14.46 16.78
C THR A 485 6.47 15.52 17.42
N ASP A 486 6.85 15.96 18.61
CA ASP A 486 6.32 17.19 19.19
C ASP A 486 6.66 18.39 18.32
N VAL A 487 5.67 19.25 18.08
CA VAL A 487 5.84 20.52 17.36
C VAL A 487 5.38 21.69 18.24
N PRO A 488 5.93 22.91 18.03
CA PRO A 488 5.48 24.09 18.74
C PRO A 488 3.97 24.30 18.62
N VAL A 489 3.32 24.81 19.68
CA VAL A 489 1.85 24.95 19.75
C VAL A 489 1.26 25.72 18.56
N GLU A 490 1.98 26.73 18.07
CA GLU A 490 1.58 27.54 16.93
C GLU A 490 1.60 26.77 15.60
N GLN A 491 2.29 25.64 15.52
CA GLN A 491 2.39 24.76 14.35
C GLN A 491 1.51 23.51 14.45
N THR A 492 0.57 23.43 15.41
CA THR A 492 -0.24 22.21 15.63
C THR A 492 -1.56 22.17 14.85
N ARG A 493 -1.95 23.26 14.18
CA ARG A 493 -3.29 23.37 13.59
C ARG A 493 -3.32 22.80 12.17
N GLU A 494 -3.91 21.62 12.04
CA GLU A 494 -4.19 20.93 10.77
C GLU A 494 -4.84 21.87 9.73
N GLY A 495 -4.35 21.80 8.48
CA GLY A 495 -4.85 22.60 7.35
C GLY A 495 -4.71 24.12 7.51
N LEU A 496 -3.93 24.59 8.49
CA LEU A 496 -3.70 26.01 8.77
C LEU A 496 -2.22 26.30 9.01
N THR A 497 -1.67 25.80 10.13
CA THR A 497 -0.30 26.08 10.57
C THR A 497 0.60 24.86 10.64
N TYR A 498 0.03 23.65 10.69
CA TYR A 498 0.81 22.41 10.65
C TYR A 498 1.24 22.09 9.22
N LYS A 499 2.48 22.47 8.87
CA LYS A 499 3.08 22.41 7.54
C LYS A 499 4.55 22.11 7.65
N TRP A 500 5.12 21.45 6.65
CA TRP A 500 6.55 21.17 6.59
C TRP A 500 7.38 22.48 6.63
N PRO A 501 8.32 22.61 7.58
CA PRO A 501 9.26 23.72 7.61
C PRO A 501 10.22 23.69 6.41
N ASP A 502 10.68 24.85 5.96
CA ASP A 502 11.67 24.99 4.88
C ASP A 502 11.31 24.25 3.57
N LEU A 503 10.02 24.03 3.31
CA LEU A 503 9.53 23.38 2.10
C LEU A 503 9.62 24.34 0.90
N PRO A 504 10.34 23.97 -0.19
CA PRO A 504 10.38 24.79 -1.39
C PRO A 504 9.02 24.78 -2.13
N PRO A 505 8.71 25.81 -2.95
CA PRO A 505 7.42 25.92 -3.66
C PRO A 505 7.04 24.72 -4.52
N GLU A 506 8.03 24.01 -5.07
CA GLU A 506 7.85 22.81 -5.89
C GLU A 506 7.17 21.69 -5.10
N GLY A 507 7.49 21.57 -3.80
CA GLY A 507 6.95 20.58 -2.89
C GLY A 507 5.54 20.91 -2.36
N TYR A 508 4.93 22.01 -2.81
CA TYR A 508 3.55 22.36 -2.45
C TYR A 508 2.57 21.39 -3.13
N THR A 509 1.48 21.09 -2.43
CA THR A 509 0.51 20.06 -2.83
C THR A 509 -0.85 20.66 -3.21
N ALA A 510 -1.69 19.84 -3.85
CA ALA A 510 -3.08 20.20 -4.11
C ALA A 510 -3.90 20.13 -2.81
N THR A 511 -4.87 21.04 -2.65
CA THR A 511 -5.77 21.04 -1.48
C THR A 511 -7.16 20.54 -1.84
N LEU A 512 -7.68 19.58 -1.07
CA LEU A 512 -9.09 19.15 -1.12
C LEU A 512 -9.90 19.64 0.06
N LYS A 513 -9.36 20.59 0.83
CA LYS A 513 -9.99 21.13 2.03
C LYS A 513 -11.43 21.57 1.75
N GLN A 514 -12.33 21.06 2.58
CA GLN A 514 -13.75 21.39 2.59
C GLN A 514 -14.06 22.37 3.73
N ALA A 515 -15.19 23.05 3.64
CA ALA A 515 -15.66 23.91 4.71
C ALA A 515 -15.87 23.08 6.01
N PRO A 516 -15.60 23.67 7.19
CA PRO A 516 -15.97 23.06 8.46
C PRO A 516 -17.46 22.75 8.52
N ILE A 517 -17.85 21.74 9.31
CA ILE A 517 -19.27 21.36 9.45
C ILE A 517 -20.08 22.48 10.12
N SER A 518 -19.46 23.29 10.98
CA SER A 518 -20.09 24.47 11.58
C SER A 518 -20.58 25.50 10.55
N ASP A 519 -19.89 25.59 9.42
CA ASP A 519 -20.14 26.60 8.39
C ASP A 519 -21.05 26.04 7.29
N LEU A 520 -20.86 24.76 6.97
CA LEU A 520 -21.64 24.04 5.97
C LEU A 520 -21.98 22.62 6.47
N PRO A 521 -23.08 22.46 7.23
CA PRO A 521 -23.46 21.16 7.75
C PRO A 521 -23.88 20.20 6.63
N PRO A 522 -23.76 18.88 6.85
CA PRO A 522 -24.33 17.90 5.94
C PRO A 522 -25.84 18.09 5.78
N ARG A 523 -26.38 17.57 4.68
CA ARG A 523 -27.83 17.58 4.43
C ARG A 523 -28.28 16.31 3.74
N ALA A 524 -29.18 15.57 4.37
CA ALA A 524 -29.77 14.33 3.86
C ALA A 524 -28.71 13.36 3.29
N GLY A 525 -27.64 13.13 4.05
CA GLY A 525 -26.57 12.21 3.68
C GLY A 525 -25.52 12.78 2.72
N VAL A 526 -25.70 14.02 2.22
CA VAL A 526 -24.72 14.68 1.35
C VAL A 526 -23.66 15.37 2.21
N ILE A 527 -22.40 14.98 2.02
CA ILE A 527 -21.26 15.44 2.83
C ILE A 527 -20.19 16.18 2.03
N GLY A 528 -20.35 16.30 0.72
CA GLY A 528 -19.34 16.92 -0.14
C GLY A 528 -19.77 17.02 -1.59
N SER A 529 -18.81 17.36 -2.47
CA SER A 529 -19.04 17.40 -3.91
C SER A 529 -17.83 16.80 -4.64
N ALA A 530 -18.02 15.62 -5.23
CA ALA A 530 -17.00 14.96 -6.02
C ALA A 530 -16.47 15.87 -7.15
N VAL A 531 -17.33 16.71 -7.74
CA VAL A 531 -16.98 17.57 -8.89
C VAL A 531 -16.00 18.64 -8.45
N GLN A 532 -16.31 19.29 -7.32
CA GLN A 532 -15.43 20.28 -6.72
C GLN A 532 -14.11 19.66 -6.29
N SER A 533 -14.12 18.43 -5.78
CA SER A 533 -12.90 17.71 -5.42
C SER A 533 -12.02 17.40 -6.63
N VAL A 534 -12.58 16.99 -7.78
CA VAL A 534 -11.82 16.81 -9.02
C VAL A 534 -11.19 18.13 -9.50
N ILE A 535 -11.96 19.22 -9.50
CA ILE A 535 -11.47 20.54 -9.92
C ILE A 535 -10.32 20.98 -9.02
N LYS A 536 -10.47 20.83 -7.71
CA LYS A 536 -9.46 21.16 -6.70
C LYS A 536 -8.19 20.30 -6.82
N ALA A 537 -8.34 18.98 -7.00
CA ALA A 537 -7.21 18.06 -7.18
C ALA A 537 -6.43 18.29 -8.49
N SER A 538 -7.07 18.88 -9.51
CA SER A 538 -6.43 19.06 -10.82
C SER A 538 -5.26 20.05 -10.83
N GLY A 539 -5.12 20.90 -9.81
CA GLY A 539 -4.09 21.94 -9.75
C GLY A 539 -4.21 23.04 -10.81
N ASN A 540 -5.20 22.97 -11.71
CA ASN A 540 -5.35 23.90 -12.84
C ASN A 540 -6.13 25.18 -12.48
N TYR A 541 -6.91 25.15 -11.40
CA TYR A 541 -7.81 26.24 -11.00
C TYR A 541 -7.49 26.85 -9.64
N TYR A 542 -6.69 26.16 -8.82
CA TYR A 542 -6.33 26.59 -7.48
C TYR A 542 -4.82 26.48 -7.31
N ASP A 543 -4.22 27.50 -6.68
CA ASP A 543 -2.81 27.48 -6.34
C ASP A 543 -2.50 26.32 -5.39
N LYS A 544 -1.36 25.66 -5.62
CA LYS A 544 -0.82 24.69 -4.68
C LYS A 544 -0.58 25.34 -3.31
N VAL A 545 -0.75 24.56 -2.24
CA VAL A 545 -0.59 25.01 -0.86
C VAL A 545 0.59 24.33 -0.18
N TRP A 546 1.14 24.98 0.84
CA TRP A 546 2.14 24.34 1.72
C TRP A 546 1.63 23.01 2.26
N SER A 547 2.46 21.99 2.12
CA SER A 547 2.15 20.61 2.47
C SER A 547 2.37 20.31 3.95
N ALA A 548 1.49 19.49 4.53
CA ALA A 548 1.69 18.80 5.80
C ALA A 548 2.28 17.39 5.57
N PRO A 549 2.73 16.68 6.62
CA PRO A 549 3.13 15.27 6.53
C PRO A 549 2.06 14.36 5.95
N GLY A 550 2.29 13.73 4.78
CA GLY A 550 1.35 12.77 4.21
C GLY A 550 1.40 11.40 4.91
N ASN A 551 0.25 10.92 5.42
CA ASN A 551 0.07 9.51 5.82
C ASN A 551 -0.45 8.68 4.65
N HIS A 552 0.18 7.56 4.34
CA HIS A 552 -0.26 6.63 3.31
C HIS A 552 -0.38 5.18 3.79
N ALA A 553 -0.20 4.93 5.09
CA ALA A 553 -0.34 3.62 5.69
C ALA A 553 -1.75 3.04 5.47
N LYS A 554 -1.85 1.70 5.44
CA LYS A 554 -3.12 0.96 5.48
C LYS A 554 -3.06 -0.10 6.58
N ILE A 555 -2.95 0.36 7.82
CA ILE A 555 -2.79 -0.51 9.00
C ILE A 555 -4.08 -0.51 9.83
N MET A 556 -4.46 -1.70 10.30
CA MET A 556 -5.50 -1.90 11.30
C MET A 556 -5.00 -2.91 12.34
N ILE A 557 -5.00 -2.56 13.63
CA ILE A 557 -4.67 -3.47 14.73
C ILE A 557 -5.93 -3.70 15.56
N VAL A 558 -6.22 -4.96 15.87
CA VAL A 558 -7.45 -5.35 16.55
C VAL A 558 -7.12 -6.09 17.83
N ASP A 559 -7.59 -5.55 18.95
CA ASP A 559 -7.53 -6.14 20.30
C ASP A 559 -6.11 -6.55 20.76
N ASP A 560 -5.07 -5.90 20.22
CA ASP A 560 -3.66 -6.29 20.39
C ASP A 560 -3.37 -7.76 20.03
N ALA A 561 -4.25 -8.37 19.24
CA ALA A 561 -4.26 -9.81 18.94
C ALA A 561 -3.85 -10.12 17.50
N LEU A 562 -4.15 -9.20 16.58
CA LEU A 562 -3.73 -9.27 15.18
C LEU A 562 -3.58 -7.87 14.58
N TYR A 563 -2.91 -7.80 13.42
CA TYR A 563 -2.94 -6.62 12.57
C TYR A 563 -3.16 -6.97 11.11
N VAL A 564 -3.70 -6.00 10.36
CA VAL A 564 -3.85 -6.01 8.91
C VAL A 564 -2.81 -5.07 8.32
N VAL A 565 -2.11 -5.54 7.29
CA VAL A 565 -1.19 -4.75 6.48
C VAL A 565 -1.38 -5.12 5.01
N GLY A 566 -1.38 -4.12 4.14
CA GLY A 566 -1.65 -4.33 2.73
C GLY A 566 -1.74 -3.02 1.97
N SER A 567 -2.41 -3.09 0.82
CA SER A 567 -2.64 -1.93 -0.05
C SER A 567 -4.02 -1.31 0.13
N ASP A 568 -4.90 -1.95 0.91
CA ASP A 568 -6.33 -1.69 0.92
C ASP A 568 -6.73 -0.57 1.87
N ASN A 569 -7.26 0.51 1.30
CA ASN A 569 -7.69 1.65 2.08
C ASN A 569 -9.01 1.38 2.85
N LEU A 570 -9.21 2.08 3.96
CA LEU A 570 -10.49 2.08 4.67
C LEU A 570 -11.50 3.09 4.12
N TYR A 571 -11.05 4.11 3.39
CA TYR A 571 -11.97 4.97 2.64
C TYR A 571 -12.53 4.25 1.41
N PRO A 572 -13.67 4.71 0.86
CA PRO A 572 -14.39 3.96 -0.17
C PRO A 572 -13.63 3.87 -1.49
N GLY A 573 -13.53 2.66 -2.04
CA GLY A 573 -12.92 2.41 -3.33
C GLY A 573 -13.16 0.98 -3.84
N THR A 574 -13.32 0.86 -5.15
CA THR A 574 -13.54 -0.40 -5.89
C THR A 574 -12.27 -0.86 -6.62
N LEU A 575 -11.09 -0.53 -6.09
CA LEU A 575 -9.81 -0.92 -6.67
C LEU A 575 -9.49 -2.38 -6.35
N SER A 576 -8.58 -2.98 -7.11
CA SER A 576 -8.04 -4.31 -6.76
C SER A 576 -6.94 -4.15 -5.72
N GLU A 577 -7.16 -4.67 -4.52
CA GLU A 577 -6.33 -4.45 -3.33
C GLU A 577 -6.12 -5.77 -2.55
N PHE A 578 -5.01 -5.86 -1.83
CA PHE A 578 -4.56 -7.08 -1.15
C PHE A 578 -4.12 -6.80 0.29
N ASN A 579 -4.36 -7.75 1.18
CA ASN A 579 -4.04 -7.68 2.60
C ASN A 579 -3.47 -9.00 3.14
N PHE A 580 -2.59 -8.86 4.13
CA PHE A 580 -2.27 -9.89 5.10
C PHE A 580 -2.91 -9.56 6.46
N LEU A 581 -3.62 -10.55 7.02
CA LEU A 581 -4.01 -10.61 8.43
C LEU A 581 -2.98 -11.41 9.18
N VAL A 582 -2.28 -10.79 10.12
CA VAL A 582 -1.15 -11.37 10.83
C VAL A 582 -1.50 -11.62 12.30
N GLU A 583 -1.48 -12.89 12.70
CA GLU A 583 -1.58 -13.33 14.09
C GLU A 583 -0.24 -13.88 14.60
N GLY A 584 0.01 -13.70 15.89
CA GLY A 584 1.21 -14.20 16.57
C GLY A 584 1.80 -13.12 17.47
N GLU A 585 1.88 -13.41 18.77
CA GLU A 585 2.28 -12.44 19.79
C GLU A 585 3.59 -11.70 19.46
N PRO A 586 4.68 -12.36 18.98
CA PRO A 586 5.91 -11.65 18.64
C PRO A 586 5.74 -10.61 17.53
N ALA A 587 5.05 -10.98 16.44
CA ALA A 587 4.80 -10.07 15.31
C ALA A 587 3.87 -8.93 15.70
N VAL A 588 2.79 -9.22 16.42
CA VAL A 588 1.81 -8.20 16.85
C VAL A 588 2.44 -7.23 17.86
N ARG A 589 3.21 -7.75 18.82
CA ARG A 589 3.93 -6.89 19.78
C ARG A 589 4.94 -5.99 19.09
N ALA A 590 5.63 -6.48 18.05
CA ALA A 590 6.52 -5.63 17.26
C ALA A 590 5.78 -4.53 16.52
N MET A 591 4.65 -4.84 15.85
CA MET A 591 3.80 -3.82 15.20
C MET A 591 3.32 -2.76 16.20
N LEU A 592 2.94 -3.19 17.41
CA LEU A 592 2.57 -2.26 18.46
C LEU A 592 3.75 -1.40 18.92
N ALA A 593 4.88 -2.00 19.26
CA ALA A 593 6.00 -1.32 19.90
C ALA A 593 6.82 -0.44 18.93
N SER A 594 7.10 -0.92 17.72
CA SER A 594 7.97 -0.21 16.78
C SER A 594 7.23 0.78 15.89
N TYR A 595 5.90 0.64 15.77
CA TYR A 595 5.08 1.46 14.86
C TYR A 595 3.91 2.15 15.57
N TRP A 596 2.95 1.41 16.12
CA TRP A 596 1.73 2.03 16.64
C TRP A 596 1.96 2.93 17.85
N GLN A 597 2.74 2.48 18.84
CA GLN A 597 3.03 3.24 20.05
C GLN A 597 3.71 4.58 19.76
N PRO A 598 4.80 4.67 18.97
CA PRO A 598 5.38 5.97 18.62
C PRO A 598 4.43 6.82 17.77
N LEU A 599 3.72 6.23 16.80
CA LEU A 599 2.70 6.94 16.03
C LEU A 599 1.66 7.60 16.95
N TRP A 600 1.06 6.82 17.86
CA TRP A 600 0.04 7.31 18.77
C TRP A 600 0.59 8.27 19.82
N HIS A 601 1.84 8.09 20.26
CA HIS A 601 2.48 8.98 21.21
C HIS A 601 2.53 10.42 20.68
N TYR A 602 2.89 10.61 19.41
CA TYR A 602 2.98 11.93 18.80
C TYR A 602 1.66 12.42 18.20
N SER A 603 0.83 11.54 17.62
CA SER A 603 -0.47 11.93 17.04
C SER A 603 -1.60 12.08 18.06
N GLY A 604 -1.69 11.16 19.02
CA GLY A 604 -2.80 11.05 19.98
C GLY A 604 -3.12 12.34 20.75
N PRO A 605 -2.13 13.14 21.19
CA PRO A 605 -2.38 14.43 21.85
C PRO A 605 -3.18 15.45 21.02
N TYR A 606 -3.19 15.29 19.69
CA TYR A 606 -3.91 16.17 18.76
C TYR A 606 -5.25 15.56 18.28
N SER A 607 -5.67 14.45 18.90
CA SER A 607 -6.90 13.76 18.55
C SER A 607 -8.16 14.58 18.86
N GLN A 608 -9.11 14.45 17.96
CA GLN A 608 -10.47 14.96 18.08
C GLN A 608 -11.29 13.86 18.74
N HIS A 609 -12.02 14.22 19.80
CA HIS A 609 -12.78 13.32 20.65
C HIS A 609 -13.94 14.06 21.31
N GLY A 610 -14.98 13.32 21.70
CA GLY A 610 -16.23 13.86 22.27
C GLY A 610 -16.28 13.90 23.80
#